data_AF-A0A8J3GQ62-F1
#
_entry.id   AF-A0A8J3GQ62-F1
#
_cell.length_a   1.000
_cell.length_b   1.000
_cell.length_c   1.000
_cell.angle_alpha   90.00
_cell.angle_beta   90.00
_cell.angle_gamma   90.00
#
_symmetry.space_group_name_H-M   'P 1'
#
loop_
_entity.id
_entity.type
_entity.pdbx_description
1 polymer ?
#
loop_
_entity_poly.entity_id
_entity_poly.type
_entity_poly.pdbx_seq_one_letter_code
_entity_poly.pdbx_strand_id
1 'polypeptide(L)'
;MNTQEALQVLAQLRDQVGPGLDTELGTRRDAAYLKVANKADPPDFAVVWTPGDRWFSLDVAGGFSLVYIEEETPGDEVRERLDSYLSIGLRYLSGDRENVRSKLLRIPSVRVGSGGNAVTLRLSLVDEVRHLFGRRREG
;
A
#
# COMPACT_ATOMS: atom_id res chain seq x y z
N MET A 1 4.02 -14.52 10.33
CA MET A 1 3.63 -13.32 11.11
C MET A 1 2.13 -13.09 10.96
N ASN A 2 1.40 -12.85 12.06
CA ASN A 2 -0.05 -12.63 12.04
C ASN A 2 -0.44 -11.13 11.95
N THR A 3 -1.75 -10.86 11.85
CA THR A 3 -2.29 -9.50 11.70
C THR A 3 -2.00 -8.58 12.88
N GLN A 4 -1.98 -9.11 14.11
CA GLN A 4 -1.69 -8.33 15.31
C GLN A 4 -0.22 -7.88 15.33
N GLU A 5 0.68 -8.78 14.93
CA GLU A 5 2.11 -8.50 14.79
C GLU A 5 2.37 -7.49 13.65
N ALA A 6 1.68 -7.64 12.51
CA ALA A 6 1.71 -6.65 11.43
C ALA A 6 1.30 -5.25 11.91
N LEU A 7 0.25 -5.17 12.73
CA LEU A 7 -0.22 -3.91 13.29
C LEU A 7 0.84 -3.23 14.16
N GLN A 8 1.60 -4.01 14.94
CA GLN A 8 2.71 -3.49 15.74
C GLN A 8 3.84 -2.98 14.86
N VAL A 9 4.18 -3.68 13.77
CA VAL A 9 5.19 -3.21 12.81
C VAL A 9 4.73 -1.90 12.17
N LEU A 10 3.49 -1.83 11.70
CA LEU A 10 2.92 -0.61 11.13
C LEU A 10 2.86 0.55 12.14
N ALA A 11 2.60 0.26 13.42
CA ALA A 11 2.65 1.25 14.49
C ALA A 11 4.05 1.85 14.65
N GLN A 12 5.11 1.04 14.56
CA GLN A 12 6.50 1.52 14.60
C GLN A 12 6.87 2.31 13.34
N LEU A 13 6.39 1.89 12.17
CA LEU A 13 6.63 2.60 10.91
C LEU A 13 5.91 3.96 10.86
N ARG A 14 4.75 4.08 11.52
CA ARG A 14 4.02 5.35 11.65
C ARG A 14 4.90 6.46 12.25
N ASP A 15 5.81 6.12 13.15
CA ASP A 15 6.69 7.11 13.81
C ASP A 15 7.71 7.72 12.84
N GLN A 16 7.87 7.15 11.63
CA GLN A 16 8.69 7.70 10.55
C GLN A 16 7.93 8.67 9.65
N VAL A 17 6.60 8.77 9.81
CA VAL A 17 5.77 9.67 9.00
C VAL A 17 6.07 11.11 9.41
N GLY A 18 6.50 11.91 8.44
CA GLY A 18 6.90 13.29 8.67
C GLY A 18 5.77 14.18 9.21
N PRO A 19 6.12 15.30 9.86
CA PRO A 19 5.14 16.25 10.39
C PRO A 19 4.28 16.83 9.26
N GLY A 20 2.98 17.01 9.53
CA GLY A 20 2.02 17.59 8.56
C GLY A 20 1.19 16.55 7.79
N LEU A 21 1.41 15.26 8.03
CA LEU A 21 0.56 14.18 7.54
C LEU A 21 -0.30 13.63 8.69
N ASP A 22 -1.58 13.37 8.41
CA ASP A 22 -2.46 12.65 9.31
C ASP A 22 -2.23 11.14 9.15
N THR A 23 -2.23 10.42 10.26
CA THR A 23 -2.08 8.96 10.26
C THR A 23 -3.26 8.28 10.94
N GLU A 24 -3.71 7.18 10.37
CA GLU A 24 -4.77 6.33 10.91
C GLU A 24 -4.30 4.88 10.84
N LEU A 25 -4.30 4.19 11.99
CA LEU A 25 -3.85 2.82 12.12
C LEU A 25 -5.00 1.97 12.63
N GLY A 26 -5.20 0.78 12.07
CA GLY A 26 -6.24 -0.12 12.56
C GLY A 26 -6.22 -1.48 11.88
N THR A 27 -7.29 -2.25 12.10
CA THR A 27 -7.53 -3.52 11.44
C THR A 27 -8.88 -3.47 10.72
N ARG A 28 -8.97 -4.14 9.57
CA ARG A 28 -10.22 -4.29 8.82
C ARG A 28 -10.16 -5.56 7.99
N ARG A 29 -11.19 -6.41 8.10
CA ARG A 29 -11.30 -7.68 7.35
C ARG A 29 -10.02 -8.53 7.44
N ASP A 30 -9.54 -8.76 8.66
CA ASP A 30 -8.33 -9.56 8.95
C ASP A 30 -7.02 -9.03 8.36
N ALA A 31 -6.97 -7.74 8.00
CA ALA A 31 -5.76 -7.05 7.60
C ALA A 31 -5.50 -5.85 8.52
N ALA A 32 -4.24 -5.69 8.92
CA ALA A 32 -3.75 -4.46 9.53
C ALA A 32 -3.54 -3.42 8.44
N TYR A 33 -3.78 -2.15 8.78
CA TYR A 33 -3.56 -1.05 7.86
C TYR A 33 -2.95 0.16 8.55
N LEU A 34 -2.14 0.88 7.78
CA LEU A 34 -1.69 2.23 8.08
C LEU A 34 -2.09 3.13 6.91
N LYS A 35 -2.98 4.08 7.18
CA LYS A 35 -3.33 5.16 6.26
C LYS A 35 -2.56 6.40 6.63
N VAL A 36 -1.99 7.03 5.62
CA VAL A 36 -1.31 8.33 5.70
C VAL A 36 -2.00 9.26 4.72
N ALA A 37 -2.36 10.46 5.17
CA ALA A 37 -3.05 11.44 4.34
C ALA A 37 -2.46 12.83 4.52
N ASN A 38 -2.49 13.64 3.46
CA ASN A 38 -2.26 15.07 3.58
C ASN A 38 -3.60 15.79 3.75
N LYS A 39 -3.56 17.02 4.27
CA LYS A 39 -4.74 17.90 4.37
C LYS A 39 -4.94 18.77 3.12
N ALA A 40 -4.38 18.35 1.98
CA ALA A 40 -4.53 19.11 0.74
C ALA A 40 -5.97 19.07 0.23
N ASP A 41 -6.31 19.96 -0.70
CA ASP A 41 -7.56 19.94 -1.44
C ASP A 41 -7.26 19.82 -2.94
N PRO A 42 -7.53 18.68 -3.60
CA PRO A 42 -8.16 17.48 -3.03
C PRO A 42 -7.23 16.70 -2.08
N PRO A 43 -7.78 15.95 -1.11
CA PRO A 43 -6.97 15.17 -0.18
C PRO A 43 -6.33 13.98 -0.89
N ASP A 44 -5.01 13.88 -0.78
CA ASP A 44 -4.27 12.69 -1.18
C ASP A 44 -4.05 11.77 0.02
N PHE A 45 -4.01 10.47 -0.24
CA PHE A 45 -3.73 9.46 0.76
C PHE A 45 -2.93 8.30 0.18
N ALA A 46 -2.30 7.56 1.08
CA ALA A 46 -1.70 6.25 0.86
C ALA A 46 -2.15 5.32 2.00
N VAL A 47 -2.47 4.07 1.68
CA VAL A 47 -2.85 3.05 2.67
C VAL A 47 -2.05 1.78 2.41
N VAL A 48 -1.25 1.38 3.39
CA VAL A 48 -0.55 0.09 3.39
C VAL A 48 -1.43 -0.92 4.12
N TRP A 49 -1.57 -2.11 3.54
CA TRP A 49 -2.39 -3.20 4.05
C TRP A 49 -1.60 -4.51 4.08
N THR A 50 -1.82 -5.33 5.11
CA THR A 50 -1.35 -6.71 5.14
C THR A 50 -2.12 -7.53 6.20
N PRO A 51 -2.39 -8.82 5.97
CA PRO A 51 -2.86 -9.72 7.01
C PRO A 51 -1.71 -10.31 7.83
N GLY A 52 -0.45 -9.96 7.54
CA GLY A 52 0.73 -10.60 8.10
C GLY A 52 1.77 -10.93 7.03
N ASP A 53 1.90 -12.22 6.72
CA ASP A 53 2.91 -12.80 5.82
C ASP A 53 2.37 -13.29 4.47
N ARG A 54 1.06 -13.10 4.20
CA ARG A 54 0.39 -13.65 3.01
C ARG A 54 0.30 -12.71 1.81
N TRP A 55 0.21 -11.40 2.07
CA TRP A 55 0.15 -10.40 1.00
C TRP A 55 0.39 -8.99 1.56
N PHE A 56 0.75 -8.08 0.66
CA PHE A 56 0.98 -6.67 0.94
C PHE A 56 0.31 -5.85 -0.14
N SER A 57 -0.39 -4.78 0.25
CA SER A 57 -1.00 -3.85 -0.71
C SER A 57 -0.69 -2.41 -0.31
N LEU A 58 -0.44 -1.58 -1.31
CA LEU A 58 -0.42 -0.13 -1.19
C LEU A 58 -1.53 0.42 -2.08
N ASP A 59 -2.52 1.07 -1.49
CA ASP A 59 -3.55 1.82 -2.20
C ASP A 59 -3.25 3.32 -2.09
N VAL A 60 -3.40 4.09 -3.17
CA VAL A 60 -3.24 5.55 -3.14
C VAL A 60 -4.44 6.27 -3.74
N ALA A 61 -4.52 7.58 -3.53
CA ALA A 61 -5.53 8.42 -4.15
C ALA A 61 -5.59 8.25 -5.69
N GLY A 62 -6.77 8.42 -6.28
CA GLY A 62 -7.00 8.14 -7.70
C GLY A 62 -7.21 6.65 -8.03
N GLY A 63 -7.26 5.77 -7.04
CA GLY A 63 -7.60 4.35 -7.22
C GLY A 63 -6.45 3.49 -7.74
N PHE A 64 -5.21 3.95 -7.60
CA PHE A 64 -4.05 3.16 -7.99
C PHE A 64 -3.60 2.26 -6.84
N SER A 65 -3.14 1.05 -7.16
CA SER A 65 -2.55 0.18 -6.17
C SER A 65 -1.33 -0.59 -6.67
N LEU A 66 -0.58 -1.10 -5.70
CA LEU A 66 0.47 -2.10 -5.85
C LEU A 66 0.14 -3.25 -4.92
N VAL A 67 0.11 -4.48 -5.45
CA VAL A 67 -0.19 -5.68 -4.68
C VAL A 67 0.94 -6.68 -4.89
N TYR A 68 1.39 -7.27 -3.80
CA TYR A 68 2.29 -8.42 -3.79
C TYR A 68 1.65 -9.55 -2.98
N ILE A 69 1.63 -10.74 -3.56
CA ILE A 69 1.04 -11.94 -2.95
C ILE A 69 2.13 -13.00 -2.90
N GLU A 70 2.31 -13.60 -1.73
CA GLU A 70 3.30 -14.65 -1.48
C GLU A 70 2.72 -15.59 -0.41
N GLU A 71 2.94 -16.90 -0.53
CA GLU A 71 2.31 -17.86 0.38
C GLU A 71 2.83 -17.71 1.83
N GLU A 72 4.13 -17.44 2.01
CA GLU A 72 4.76 -17.22 3.31
C GLU A 72 5.98 -16.27 3.19
N THR A 73 5.85 -15.02 3.63
CA THR A 73 6.98 -14.09 3.74
C THR A 73 7.61 -14.17 5.16
N PRO A 74 8.94 -14.37 5.30
CA PRO A 74 9.64 -14.34 6.59
C PRO A 74 9.40 -13.04 7.38
N GLY A 75 9.38 -13.13 8.72
CA GLY A 75 8.97 -11.99 9.56
C GLY A 75 9.86 -10.75 9.47
N ASP A 76 11.17 -10.93 9.25
CA ASP A 76 12.13 -9.87 8.94
C ASP A 76 11.86 -9.23 7.57
N GLU A 77 11.60 -10.04 6.55
CA GLU A 77 11.22 -9.56 5.21
C GLU A 77 9.87 -8.82 5.20
N VAL A 78 8.92 -9.19 6.07
CA VAL A 78 7.66 -8.46 6.21
C VAL A 78 7.92 -7.00 6.59
N ARG A 79 8.79 -6.75 7.58
CA ARG A 79 9.09 -5.37 8.00
C ARG A 79 9.65 -4.56 6.84
N GLU A 80 10.65 -5.11 6.16
CA GLU A 80 11.28 -4.46 5.00
C GLU A 80 10.26 -4.19 3.89
N ARG A 81 9.33 -5.11 3.68
CA ARG A 81 8.27 -4.95 2.68
C ARG A 81 7.29 -3.84 3.05
N LEU A 82 6.83 -3.81 4.30
CA LEU A 82 5.93 -2.77 4.80
C LEU A 82 6.59 -1.39 4.78
N ASP A 83 7.88 -1.32 5.14
CA ASP A 83 8.69 -0.10 5.07
C ASP A 83 8.83 0.40 3.62
N SER A 84 9.10 -0.51 2.67
CA SER A 84 9.15 -0.21 1.24
C SER A 84 7.81 0.34 0.71
N TYR A 85 6.70 -0.29 1.09
CA TYR A 85 5.36 0.14 0.68
C TYR A 85 5.00 1.51 1.26
N LEU A 86 5.32 1.74 2.54
CA LEU A 86 5.14 3.06 3.16
C LEU A 86 6.01 4.12 2.47
N SER A 87 7.27 3.81 2.19
CA SER A 87 8.20 4.70 1.48
C SER A 87 7.67 5.10 0.10
N ILE A 88 7.10 4.16 -0.66
CA ILE A 88 6.45 4.46 -1.95
C ILE A 88 5.23 5.37 -1.74
N GLY A 89 4.38 5.06 -0.74
CA GLY A 89 3.23 5.90 -0.39
C GLY A 89 3.62 7.33 -0.02
N LEU A 90 4.67 7.52 0.77
CA LEU A 90 5.17 8.83 1.17
C LEU A 90 5.73 9.62 -0.03
N ARG A 91 6.42 8.95 -0.96
CA ARG A 91 6.86 9.59 -2.22
C ARG A 91 5.69 10.03 -3.08
N TYR A 92 4.65 9.20 -3.17
CA TYR A 92 3.40 9.57 -3.84
C TYR A 92 2.77 10.83 -3.22
N LEU A 93 2.73 10.92 -1.89
CA LEU A 93 2.19 12.08 -1.16
C LEU A 93 3.06 13.33 -1.27
N SER A 94 4.38 13.16 -1.45
CA SER A 94 5.33 14.26 -1.66
C SER A 94 5.31 14.82 -3.09
N GLY A 95 4.56 14.19 -4.00
CA GLY A 95 4.47 14.60 -5.40
C GLY A 95 5.58 14.04 -6.30
N ASP A 96 6.42 13.12 -5.82
CA ASP A 96 7.40 12.38 -6.64
C ASP A 96 6.69 11.28 -7.45
N ARG A 97 5.79 11.72 -8.33
CA ARG A 97 4.91 10.87 -9.14
C ARG A 97 4.67 11.45 -10.53
N GLU A 98 4.54 10.55 -11.51
CA GLU A 98 4.23 10.89 -12.90
C GLU A 98 3.06 10.02 -13.39
N ASN A 99 2.07 10.66 -14.01
CA ASN A 99 0.99 9.94 -14.68
C ASN A 99 1.51 9.30 -15.96
N VAL A 100 1.52 7.96 -15.99
CA VAL A 100 1.97 7.20 -17.15
C VAL A 100 0.79 6.49 -17.79
N ARG A 101 0.62 6.70 -19.11
CA ARG A 101 -0.28 5.90 -19.94
C ARG A 101 0.55 4.94 -20.76
N SER A 102 0.33 3.64 -20.56
CA SER A 102 0.94 2.65 -21.45
C SER A 102 0.33 2.81 -22.85
N LYS A 103 1.16 3.11 -23.85
CA LYS A 103 0.72 3.33 -25.25
C LYS A 103 0.01 2.09 -25.84
N LEU A 104 0.33 0.90 -25.33
CA LEU A 104 -0.15 -0.37 -25.86
C LEU A 104 -1.51 -0.79 -25.29
N LEU A 105 -1.79 -0.51 -24.01
CA LEU A 105 -2.98 -1.00 -23.31
C LEU A 105 -3.92 0.11 -22.80
N ARG A 106 -3.53 1.39 -22.88
CA ARG A 106 -4.28 2.56 -22.37
C ARG A 106 -4.71 2.49 -20.89
N ILE A 107 -4.24 1.50 -20.13
CA ILE A 107 -4.53 1.38 -18.70
C ILE A 107 -3.86 2.55 -17.98
N PRO A 108 -4.61 3.36 -17.21
CA PRO A 108 -4.04 4.41 -16.39
C PRO A 108 -3.10 3.80 -15.35
N SER A 109 -1.93 4.41 -15.18
CA SER A 109 -0.95 4.04 -14.17
C SER A 109 -0.24 5.28 -13.63
N VAL A 110 0.28 5.16 -12.42
CA VAL A 110 1.11 6.21 -11.81
C VAL A 110 2.48 5.61 -11.53
N ARG A 111 3.53 6.27 -12.00
CA ARG A 111 4.91 5.94 -11.67
C ARG A 111 5.29 6.79 -10.46
N VAL A 112 5.78 6.17 -9.40
CA VAL A 112 6.25 6.84 -8.18
C VAL A 112 7.75 6.66 -8.07
N GLY A 113 8.47 7.73 -7.80
CA GLY A 113 9.93 7.73 -7.77
C GLY A 113 10.59 8.13 -9.09
N SER A 114 11.85 8.51 -8.98
CA SER A 114 12.70 8.93 -10.11
C SER A 114 13.77 7.87 -10.45
N GLY A 115 14.11 7.74 -11.74
CA GLY A 115 15.20 6.87 -12.21
C GLY A 115 14.91 5.36 -12.17
N GLY A 116 15.95 4.57 -11.87
CA GLY A 116 15.92 3.09 -11.86
C GLY A 116 15.12 2.45 -10.71
N ASN A 117 14.74 3.23 -9.70
CA ASN A 117 14.01 2.77 -8.51
C ASN A 117 12.53 3.16 -8.55
N ALA A 118 12.01 3.55 -9.71
CA ALA A 118 10.63 3.96 -9.83
C ALA A 118 9.69 2.75 -9.87
N VAL A 119 8.59 2.84 -9.14
CA VAL A 119 7.58 1.79 -9.03
C VAL A 119 6.32 2.22 -9.77
N THR A 120 5.71 1.33 -10.53
CA THR A 120 4.47 1.61 -11.26
C THR A 120 3.27 1.06 -10.50
N LEU A 121 2.41 1.95 -10.03
CA LEU A 121 1.10 1.66 -9.51
C LEU A 121 0.09 1.57 -10.66
N ARG A 122 -0.75 0.55 -10.65
CA ARG A 122 -1.76 0.35 -11.70
C ARG A 122 -3.13 0.75 -11.16
N LEU A 123 -4.00 1.25 -12.03
CA LEU A 123 -5.39 1.48 -11.64
C LEU A 123 -5.97 0.14 -11.19
N SER A 124 -6.39 0.09 -9.93
CA SER A 124 -6.82 -1.13 -9.31
C SER A 124 -8.33 -1.14 -9.25
N LEU A 125 -8.93 -2.17 -9.86
CA LEU A 125 -10.32 -2.56 -9.61
C LEU A 125 -10.36 -3.25 -8.23
N VAL A 126 -9.98 -2.52 -7.16
CA VAL A 126 -9.69 -3.04 -5.81
C VAL A 126 -10.83 -3.89 -5.24
N ASP A 127 -12.07 -3.65 -5.66
CA ASP A 127 -13.20 -4.51 -5.26
C ASP A 127 -13.03 -5.95 -5.78
N GLU A 128 -12.52 -6.16 -6.99
CA GLU A 128 -12.43 -7.47 -7.64
C GLU A 128 -11.31 -8.35 -7.06
N VAL A 129 -10.17 -7.75 -6.71
CA VAL A 129 -9.04 -8.48 -6.08
C VAL A 129 -9.38 -8.87 -4.64
N ARG A 130 -10.06 -7.99 -3.88
CA ARG A 130 -10.51 -8.32 -2.51
C ARG A 130 -11.54 -9.46 -2.48
N HIS A 131 -12.36 -9.61 -3.52
CA HIS A 131 -13.31 -10.73 -3.65
C HIS A 131 -12.65 -12.08 -3.95
N LEU A 132 -11.49 -12.10 -4.62
CA LEU A 132 -10.78 -13.34 -4.96
C LEU A 132 -10.06 -13.97 -3.75
N PHE A 133 -9.53 -13.17 -2.83
CA PHE A 133 -8.77 -13.67 -1.67
C PHE A 133 -9.61 -13.83 -0.39
N GLY A 134 -10.85 -13.33 -0.37
CA GLY A 134 -11.82 -13.58 0.72
C GLY A 134 -12.54 -14.93 0.61
N ARG A 135 -12.30 -15.71 -0.45
CA ARG A 135 -13.06 -16.93 -0.78
C ARG A 135 -12.23 -18.21 -0.57
N ARG A 136 -11.67 -18.41 0.63
CA ARG A 136 -11.20 -19.75 1.04
C ARG A 136 -11.30 -19.96 2.55
N ARG A 137 -12.53 -20.04 3.05
CA ARG A 137 -12.88 -20.79 4.28
C ARG A 137 -14.39 -21.02 4.38
N GLU A 138 -14.93 -21.83 3.47
CA GLU A 138 -16.19 -22.56 3.67
C GLU A 138 -16.09 -23.86 2.85
N GLY A 139 -16.09 -25.01 3.52
CA GLY A 139 -16.01 -26.36 2.94
C GLY A 139 -14.82 -27.16 3.41
#